data_AF-A0A5R9PI15-F1
#
_entry.id   AF-A0A5R9PI15-F1
#
_cell.length_a   1.000
_cell.length_b   1.000
_cell.length_c   1.000
_cell.angle_alpha   90.00
_cell.angle_beta   90.00
_cell.angle_gamma   90.00
#
_symmetry.space_group_name_H-M   'P 1'
#
loop_
_entity.id
_entity.type
_entity.pdbx_description
1 polymer ?
#
loop_
_entity_poly.entity_id
_entity_poly.type
_entity_poly.pdbx_seq_one_letter_code
_entity_poly.pdbx_strand_id
1 'polypeptide(L)'
;MNPNITLLGQMISFAILIWFSVKFIWPPLIKAIEERQQKIAEGLAAADNAQKNLAQADAKVADELKAARAKANEIIEQAHQRANALIDAAKADAIAEGTRQKALAEAEIEAAANRAKEDLRKQVSLLAVTGAEKLLKREINANDQKALIDELAAQL
;
A
#
# COMPACT_ATOMS: atom_id res chain seq x y z
N MET A 1 -74.96 -78.69 35.82
CA MET A 1 -73.75 -78.07 35.22
C MET A 1 -72.79 -77.81 36.36
N ASN A 2 -71.62 -78.46 36.41
CA ASN A 2 -70.70 -78.34 37.55
C ASN A 2 -69.94 -76.99 37.49
N PRO A 3 -70.21 -76.04 38.39
CA PRO A 3 -69.69 -74.67 38.32
C PRO A 3 -68.16 -74.57 38.42
N ASN A 4 -67.50 -75.57 39.02
CA ASN A 4 -66.05 -75.56 39.24
C ASN A 4 -65.24 -75.78 37.95
N ILE A 5 -65.73 -76.57 37.00
CA ILE A 5 -64.98 -76.88 35.76
C ILE A 5 -65.00 -75.68 34.80
N THR A 6 -66.15 -75.00 34.70
CA THR A 6 -66.29 -73.79 33.89
C THR A 6 -65.42 -72.65 34.40
N LEU A 7 -65.29 -72.51 35.73
CA LEU A 7 -64.48 -71.48 36.36
C LEU A 7 -62.97 -71.73 36.14
N LEU A 8 -62.53 -72.99 36.23
CA LEU A 8 -61.14 -73.38 35.95
C LEU A 8 -60.77 -73.13 34.47
N GLY A 9 -61.65 -73.49 33.53
CA GLY A 9 -61.46 -73.23 32.11
C GLY A 9 -61.39 -71.73 31.79
N GLN A 10 -62.23 -70.91 32.43
CA GLN A 10 -62.21 -69.46 32.28
C GLN A 10 -60.92 -68.84 32.84
N MET A 11 -60.42 -69.31 33.98
CA MET A 11 -59.12 -68.90 34.52
C MET A 11 -57.96 -69.22 33.59
N ILE A 12 -57.92 -70.43 33.02
CA ILE A 12 -56.86 -70.84 32.09
C ILE A 12 -56.91 -69.98 30.81
N SER A 13 -58.09 -69.79 30.23
CA SER A 13 -58.26 -68.92 29.06
C SER A 13 -57.86 -67.47 29.34
N PHE A 14 -58.19 -66.94 30.52
CA PHE A 14 -57.80 -65.60 30.93
C PHE A 14 -56.29 -65.47 31.16
N ALA A 15 -55.65 -66.49 31.75
CA ALA A 15 -54.21 -66.54 31.93
C ALA A 15 -53.45 -66.59 30.59
N ILE A 16 -53.95 -67.37 29.62
CA ILE A 16 -53.39 -67.43 28.25
C ILE A 16 -53.53 -66.08 27.56
N LEU A 17 -54.68 -65.41 27.71
CA LEU A 17 -54.90 -64.08 27.14
C LEU A 17 -53.93 -63.05 27.75
N ILE A 18 -53.78 -63.01 29.08
CA ILE A 18 -52.80 -62.13 29.75
C ILE A 18 -51.39 -62.40 29.23
N TRP A 19 -50.99 -63.67 29.15
CA TRP A 19 -49.67 -64.04 28.65
C TRP A 19 -49.45 -63.56 27.22
N PHE A 20 -50.44 -63.74 26.34
CA PHE A 20 -50.40 -63.24 24.97
C PHE A 20 -50.32 -61.70 24.93
N SER A 21 -51.13 -61.00 25.73
CA SER A 21 -51.12 -59.53 25.81
C SER A 21 -49.79 -58.97 26.31
N VAL A 22 -49.21 -59.57 27.35
CA VAL A 22 -47.91 -59.15 27.89
C VAL A 22 -46.77 -59.47 26.92
N LYS A 23 -46.83 -60.61 26.22
CA LYS A 23 -45.79 -61.03 25.28
C LYS A 23 -45.83 -60.27 23.95
N PHE A 24 -47.02 -59.99 23.42
CA PHE A 24 -47.17 -59.48 22.04
C PHE A 24 -47.68 -58.05 21.94
N ILE A 25 -48.53 -57.57 22.85
CA ILE A 25 -49.10 -56.22 22.78
C ILE A 25 -48.28 -55.21 23.60
N TRP A 26 -47.79 -55.61 24.77
CA TRP A 26 -47.04 -54.70 25.65
C TRP A 26 -45.70 -54.22 25.07
N PRO A 27 -44.86 -55.07 24.44
CA PRO A 27 -43.56 -54.64 23.94
C PRO A 27 -43.65 -53.60 22.80
N PRO A 28 -44.52 -53.75 21.78
CA PRO A 28 -44.70 -52.71 20.77
C PRO A 28 -45.20 -51.38 21.34
N LEU A 29 -46.08 -51.43 22.36
CA LEU A 29 -46.63 -50.23 23.00
C LEU A 29 -45.55 -49.43 23.74
N ILE A 30 -44.76 -50.10 24.57
CA ILE A 30 -43.66 -49.46 25.29
C ILE A 30 -42.61 -48.94 24.32
N LYS A 31 -42.26 -49.72 23.30
CA LYS A 31 -41.32 -49.29 22.26
C LYS A 31 -41.77 -48.02 21.54
N ALA A 32 -43.07 -47.88 21.22
CA ALA A 32 -43.59 -46.67 20.60
C ALA A 32 -43.52 -45.45 21.53
N ILE A 33 -43.72 -45.65 22.84
CA ILE A 33 -43.60 -44.58 23.84
C ILE A 33 -42.13 -44.17 24.00
N GLU A 34 -41.23 -45.12 24.13
CA GLU A 34 -39.77 -44.89 24.25
C GLU A 34 -39.23 -44.18 23.01
N GLU A 35 -39.59 -44.62 21.80
CA GLU A 35 -39.17 -43.98 20.55
C GLU A 35 -39.62 -42.52 20.48
N ARG A 36 -40.83 -42.22 20.94
CA ARG A 36 -41.33 -40.84 21.02
C ARG A 36 -40.57 -40.01 22.05
N GLN A 37 -40.31 -40.57 23.23
CA GLN A 37 -39.52 -39.89 24.27
C GLN A 37 -38.10 -39.61 23.78
N GLN A 38 -37.47 -40.59 23.14
CA GLN A 38 -36.13 -40.47 22.58
C GLN A 38 -36.08 -39.39 21.49
N LYS A 39 -37.02 -39.40 20.53
CA LYS A 39 -37.10 -38.36 19.49
C LYS A 39 -37.26 -36.95 20.05
N ILE A 40 -38.05 -36.79 21.12
CA ILE A 40 -38.22 -35.48 21.77
C ILE A 40 -36.94 -35.06 22.49
N ALA A 41 -36.30 -35.97 23.22
CA ALA A 41 -35.06 -35.69 23.93
C ALA A 41 -33.93 -35.34 22.97
N GLU A 42 -33.77 -36.11 21.89
CA GLU A 42 -32.78 -35.85 20.84
C GLU A 42 -33.08 -34.52 20.12
N GLY A 43 -34.34 -34.24 19.78
CA GLY A 43 -34.73 -32.99 19.15
C GLY A 43 -34.46 -31.77 20.03
N LEU A 44 -34.75 -31.85 21.33
CA LEU A 44 -34.49 -30.78 22.28
C LEU A 44 -32.99 -30.57 22.51
N ALA A 45 -32.23 -31.65 22.65
CA ALA A 45 -30.78 -31.58 22.78
C ALA A 45 -30.12 -31.02 21.51
N ALA A 46 -30.60 -31.40 20.33
CA ALA A 46 -30.14 -30.85 19.06
C ALA A 46 -30.43 -29.35 18.95
N ALA A 47 -31.63 -28.90 19.37
CA ALA A 47 -32.00 -27.49 19.38
C ALA A 47 -31.13 -26.66 20.34
N ASP A 48 -30.88 -27.13 21.57
CA ASP A 48 -30.01 -26.44 22.54
C ASP A 48 -28.56 -26.36 22.02
N ASN A 49 -28.04 -27.46 21.46
CA ASN A 49 -26.71 -27.47 20.85
C ASN A 49 -26.63 -26.54 19.63
N ALA A 50 -27.66 -26.52 18.78
CA ALA A 50 -27.70 -25.61 17.63
C ALA A 50 -27.70 -24.14 18.09
N GLN A 51 -28.47 -23.80 19.13
CA GLN A 51 -28.49 -22.45 19.69
C GLN A 51 -27.14 -22.04 20.29
N LYS A 52 -26.48 -22.95 21.02
CA LYS A 52 -25.12 -22.73 21.56
C LYS A 52 -24.10 -22.55 20.45
N ASN A 53 -24.14 -23.40 19.43
CA ASN A 53 -23.23 -23.32 18.28
C ASN A 53 -23.43 -22.01 17.50
N LEU A 54 -24.68 -21.57 17.34
CA LEU A 54 -25.00 -20.29 16.71
C LEU A 54 -24.44 -19.12 17.52
N ALA A 55 -24.67 -19.10 18.83
CA ALA A 55 -24.11 -18.05 19.71
C ALA A 55 -22.57 -18.02 19.68
N GLN A 56 -21.92 -19.18 19.64
CA GLN A 56 -20.46 -19.28 19.50
C GLN A 56 -19.97 -18.81 18.13
N ALA A 57 -20.70 -19.15 17.06
CA ALA A 57 -20.37 -18.70 15.71
C ALA A 57 -20.50 -17.18 15.59
N ASP A 58 -21.59 -16.61 16.10
CA ASP A 58 -21.81 -15.15 16.10
C ASP A 58 -20.71 -14.42 16.89
N ALA A 59 -20.31 -14.95 18.05
CA ALA A 59 -19.20 -14.40 18.82
C ALA A 59 -17.88 -14.43 18.03
N LYS A 60 -17.55 -15.56 17.37
CA LYS A 60 -16.37 -15.68 16.53
C LYS A 60 -16.40 -14.70 15.35
N VAL A 61 -17.54 -14.56 14.68
CA VAL A 61 -17.72 -13.62 13.57
C VAL A 61 -17.52 -12.18 14.05
N ALA A 62 -18.06 -11.82 15.22
CA ALA A 62 -17.85 -10.50 15.80
C ALA A 62 -16.37 -10.21 16.12
N ASP A 63 -15.66 -11.18 16.68
CA ASP A 63 -14.23 -11.08 16.98
C ASP A 63 -13.39 -10.99 15.70
N GLU A 64 -13.67 -11.81 14.69
CA GLU A 64 -13.02 -11.76 13.39
C GLU A 64 -13.26 -10.41 12.69
N LEU A 65 -14.47 -9.88 12.73
CA LEU A 65 -14.80 -8.57 12.16
C LEU A 65 -14.03 -7.46 12.87
N LYS A 66 -13.92 -7.53 14.20
CA LYS A 66 -13.15 -6.56 14.99
C LYS A 66 -11.67 -6.64 14.65
N ALA A 67 -11.11 -7.84 14.56
CA ALA A 67 -9.72 -8.06 14.17
C ALA A 67 -9.44 -7.57 12.73
N ALA A 68 -10.36 -7.82 11.79
CA ALA A 68 -10.26 -7.37 10.42
C ALA A 68 -10.28 -5.83 10.33
N ARG A 69 -11.17 -5.17 11.08
CA ARG A 69 -11.21 -3.69 11.17
C ARG A 69 -9.92 -3.12 11.76
N ALA A 70 -9.38 -3.74 12.81
CA ALA A 70 -8.12 -3.32 13.41
C ALA A 70 -6.96 -3.42 12.41
N LYS A 71 -6.85 -4.56 11.70
CA LYS A 71 -5.85 -4.75 10.63
C LYS A 71 -6.03 -3.76 9.48
N ALA A 72 -7.27 -3.48 9.07
CA ALA A 72 -7.53 -2.50 8.01
C ALA A 72 -7.04 -1.10 8.41
N ASN A 73 -7.33 -0.67 9.64
CA ASN A 73 -6.84 0.61 10.16
C ASN A 73 -5.31 0.64 10.26
N GLU A 74 -4.68 -0.46 10.69
CA GLU A 74 -3.23 -0.58 10.73
C GLU A 74 -2.60 -0.46 9.33
N ILE A 75 -3.19 -1.11 8.32
CA ILE A 75 -2.73 -1.01 6.93
C ILE A 75 -2.85 0.43 6.41
N ILE A 76 -3.97 1.10 6.71
CA ILE A 76 -4.18 2.50 6.30
C ILE A 76 -3.15 3.42 6.96
N GLU A 77 -2.91 3.25 8.26
CA GLU A 77 -1.91 4.03 9.00
C GLU A 77 -0.50 3.80 8.44
N GLN A 78 -0.11 2.54 8.21
CA GLN A 78 1.17 2.21 7.58
C GLN A 78 1.29 2.82 6.17
N ALA A 79 0.21 2.83 5.40
CA ALA A 79 0.19 3.45 4.08
C ALA A 79 0.40 4.96 4.16
N HIS A 80 -0.25 5.65 5.10
CA HIS A 80 -0.04 7.08 5.33
C HIS A 80 1.39 7.39 5.79
N GLN A 81 1.94 6.60 6.71
CA GLN A 81 3.33 6.77 7.16
C GLN A 81 4.32 6.59 6.01
N ARG A 82 4.13 5.55 5.16
CA ARG A 82 4.96 5.33 3.98
C ARG A 82 4.81 6.45 2.95
N ALA A 83 3.60 6.95 2.73
CA ALA A 83 3.35 8.05 1.81
C ALA A 83 4.07 9.33 2.28
N ASN A 84 3.98 9.66 3.57
CA ASN A 84 4.68 10.81 4.13
C ASN A 84 6.19 10.65 4.03
N ALA A 85 6.73 9.48 4.38
CA ALA A 85 8.16 9.20 4.25
C ALA A 85 8.65 9.31 2.79
N LEU A 86 7.85 8.85 1.83
CA LEU A 86 8.15 8.99 0.40
C LEU A 86 8.14 10.45 -0.05
N ILE A 87 7.15 11.24 0.41
CA ILE A 87 7.07 12.67 0.10
C ILE A 87 8.28 13.41 0.68
N ASP A 88 8.68 13.10 1.90
CA ASP A 88 9.81 13.74 2.55
C ASP A 88 11.15 13.36 1.88
N ALA A 89 11.31 12.09 1.51
CA ALA A 89 12.46 11.64 0.71
C ALA A 89 12.50 12.35 -0.66
N ALA A 90 11.37 12.40 -1.37
CA ALA A 90 11.29 13.07 -2.67
C ALA A 90 11.58 14.58 -2.58
N LYS A 91 11.14 15.25 -1.50
CA LYS A 91 11.50 16.65 -1.23
C LYS A 91 12.99 16.82 -0.98
N ALA A 92 13.59 15.94 -0.19
CA ALA A 92 15.03 15.98 0.09
C ALA A 92 15.85 15.80 -1.20
N ASP A 93 15.48 14.81 -2.02
CA ASP A 93 16.10 14.56 -3.32
C ASP A 93 15.93 15.75 -4.28
N ALA A 94 14.74 16.34 -4.34
CA ALA A 94 14.47 17.51 -5.16
C ALA A 94 15.31 18.73 -4.73
N ILE A 95 15.49 18.96 -3.44
CA ILE A 95 16.34 20.04 -2.91
C ILE A 95 17.81 19.77 -3.25
N ALA A 96 18.28 18.52 -3.09
CA ALA A 96 19.64 18.12 -3.42
C ALA A 96 19.93 18.31 -4.91
N GLU A 97 19.03 17.84 -5.79
CA GLU A 97 19.16 17.99 -7.23
C GLU A 97 19.05 19.46 -7.66
N GLY A 98 18.14 20.23 -7.06
CA GLY A 98 18.04 21.67 -7.31
C GLY A 98 19.30 22.43 -6.91
N THR A 99 19.94 22.04 -5.80
CA THR A 99 21.21 22.62 -5.37
C THR A 99 22.34 22.24 -6.34
N ARG A 100 22.36 20.98 -6.80
CA ARG A 100 23.34 20.50 -7.78
C ARG A 100 23.21 21.26 -9.11
N GLN A 101 21.99 21.44 -9.62
CA GLN A 101 21.75 22.19 -10.85
C GLN A 101 22.12 23.67 -10.72
N LYS A 102 21.84 24.31 -9.58
CA LYS A 102 22.29 25.68 -9.32
C LYS A 102 23.81 25.80 -9.35
N ALA A 103 24.52 24.90 -8.67
CA ALA A 103 25.98 24.90 -8.67
C ALA A 103 26.56 24.69 -10.08
N LEU A 104 25.95 23.82 -10.89
CA LEU A 104 26.33 23.64 -12.30
C LEU A 104 26.08 24.91 -13.12
N ALA A 105 24.93 25.55 -12.97
CA ALA A 105 24.61 26.78 -13.67
C ALA A 105 25.54 27.93 -13.27
N GLU A 106 25.90 28.07 -11.99
CA GLU A 106 26.87 29.06 -11.51
C GLU A 106 28.26 28.81 -12.13
N ALA A 107 28.71 27.56 -12.19
CA ALA A 107 29.97 27.20 -12.82
C ALA A 107 29.97 27.48 -14.34
N GLU A 108 28.86 27.22 -15.03
CA GLU A 108 28.70 27.56 -16.45
C GLU A 108 28.71 29.08 -16.68
N ILE A 109 28.03 29.85 -15.82
CA ILE A 109 28.03 31.33 -15.88
C ILE A 109 29.43 31.87 -15.66
N GLU A 110 30.18 31.35 -14.69
CA GLU A 110 31.55 31.76 -14.44
C GLU A 110 32.47 31.45 -15.63
N ALA A 111 32.36 30.25 -16.21
CA ALA A 111 33.09 29.87 -17.41
C ALA A 111 32.75 30.77 -18.61
N ALA A 112 31.46 31.09 -18.81
CA ALA A 112 31.00 31.99 -19.86
C ALA A 112 31.51 33.42 -19.65
N ALA A 113 31.49 33.93 -18.43
CA ALA A 113 32.02 35.25 -18.08
C ALA A 113 33.54 35.33 -18.33
N ASN A 114 34.29 34.27 -18.02
CA ASN A 114 35.71 34.20 -18.30
C ASN A 114 36.01 34.19 -19.80
N ARG A 115 35.26 33.43 -20.61
CA ARG A 115 35.35 33.48 -22.08
C ARG A 115 35.04 34.87 -22.63
N ALA A 116 33.96 35.49 -22.15
CA ALA A 116 33.57 36.84 -22.57
C ALA A 116 34.66 37.89 -22.23
N LYS A 117 35.30 37.79 -21.06
CA LYS A 117 36.44 38.64 -20.69
C LYS A 117 37.64 38.43 -21.61
N GLU A 118 37.93 37.20 -22.00
CA GLU A 118 39.03 36.88 -22.92
C GLU A 118 38.76 37.45 -24.32
N ASP A 119 37.54 37.31 -24.82
CA ASP A 119 37.13 37.89 -26.10
C ASP A 119 37.16 39.43 -26.08
N LEU A 120 36.73 40.04 -24.97
CA LEU A 120 36.85 41.49 -24.75
C LEU A 120 38.32 41.92 -24.77
N ARG A 121 39.23 41.19 -24.13
CA ARG A 121 40.67 41.49 -24.17
C ARG A 121 41.21 41.46 -25.59
N LYS A 122 40.82 40.47 -26.41
CA LYS A 122 41.20 40.39 -27.83
C LYS A 122 40.70 41.61 -28.62
N GLN A 123 39.43 41.99 -28.41
CA GLN A 123 38.83 43.16 -29.07
C GLN A 123 39.47 44.48 -28.63
N VAL A 124 39.78 44.65 -27.35
CA VAL A 124 40.46 45.84 -26.82
C VAL A 124 41.89 45.95 -27.36
N SER A 125 42.64 44.85 -27.43
CA SER A 125 43.97 44.86 -28.05
C SER A 125 43.92 45.28 -29.51
N LEU A 126 42.95 44.77 -30.29
CA LEU A 126 42.74 45.19 -31.67
C LEU A 126 42.42 46.69 -31.75
N LEU A 127 41.50 47.17 -30.92
CA LEU A 127 41.10 48.58 -30.89
C LEU A 127 42.24 49.50 -30.45
N ALA A 128 43.09 49.06 -29.52
CA ALA A 128 44.27 49.78 -29.07
C ALA A 128 45.32 49.92 -30.18
N VAL A 129 45.58 48.86 -30.95
CA VAL A 129 46.47 48.90 -32.13
C VAL A 129 45.90 49.85 -33.18
N THR A 130 44.63 49.72 -33.55
CA THR A 130 43.98 50.62 -34.52
C THR A 130 43.97 52.07 -34.03
N GLY A 131 43.77 52.29 -32.73
CA GLY A 131 43.83 53.61 -32.10
C GLY A 131 45.24 54.22 -32.14
N ALA A 132 46.27 53.42 -31.83
CA ALA A 132 47.67 53.82 -31.91
C ALA A 132 48.09 54.13 -33.36
N GLU A 133 47.69 53.32 -34.34
CA GLU A 133 47.90 53.59 -35.77
C GLU A 133 47.26 54.91 -36.21
N LYS A 134 46.05 55.19 -35.73
CA LYS A 134 45.32 56.43 -36.07
C LYS A 134 45.93 57.66 -35.40
N LEU A 135 46.43 57.53 -34.16
CA LEU A 135 47.17 58.58 -33.46
C LEU A 135 48.52 58.86 -34.14
N LEU A 136 49.26 57.81 -34.50
CA LEU A 136 50.53 57.91 -35.20
C LEU A 136 50.36 58.55 -36.60
N LYS A 137 49.33 58.16 -37.37
CA LYS A 137 48.97 58.83 -38.63
C LYS A 137 48.61 60.31 -38.47
N ARG A 138 48.07 60.70 -37.30
CA ARG A 138 47.73 62.10 -37.00
C ARG A 138 48.98 62.91 -36.64
N GLU A 139 49.89 62.36 -35.83
CA GLU A 139 51.18 62.97 -35.47
C GLU A 139 52.12 63.08 -36.68
N ILE A 140 52.23 62.02 -37.49
CA ILE A 140 53.09 61.98 -38.70
C ILE A 140 52.69 63.02 -39.77
N ASN A 141 51.45 63.53 -39.74
CA ASN A 141 51.00 64.54 -40.70
C ASN A 141 51.35 65.98 -40.33
N ALA A 142 51.72 66.28 -39.08
CA ALA A 142 51.82 67.66 -38.64
C ALA A 142 53.22 68.29 -38.82
N ASN A 143 54.32 67.53 -38.71
CA ASN A 143 55.66 68.15 -38.74
C ASN A 143 56.81 67.41 -39.46
N ASP A 144 56.75 66.10 -39.73
CA ASP A 144 58.01 65.36 -40.06
C ASP A 144 58.10 64.73 -41.46
N GLN A 145 57.16 64.99 -42.37
CA GLN A 145 57.17 64.33 -43.69
C GLN A 145 58.25 64.85 -44.66
N LYS A 146 58.91 65.99 -44.38
CA LYS A 146 60.07 66.45 -45.15
C LYS A 146 61.39 65.95 -44.61
N ALA A 147 61.59 65.94 -43.28
CA ALA A 147 62.87 65.57 -42.68
C ALA A 147 63.22 64.08 -42.91
N LEU A 148 62.25 63.18 -42.82
CA LEU A 148 62.47 61.74 -43.02
C LEU A 148 62.73 61.35 -44.48
N ILE A 149 62.16 62.08 -45.44
CA ILE A 149 62.40 61.82 -46.86
C ILE A 149 63.78 62.38 -47.29
N ASP A 150 64.17 63.52 -46.74
CA ASP A 150 65.50 64.09 -46.99
C ASP A 150 66.63 63.25 -46.35
N GLU A 151 66.41 62.64 -45.18
CA GLU A 151 67.41 61.77 -44.53
C GLU A 151 67.55 60.39 -45.20
N LEU A 152 66.46 59.83 -45.75
CA LEU A 152 66.53 58.59 -46.54
C LEU A 152 67.14 58.80 -47.94
N ALA A 153 66.92 59.96 -48.56
CA ALA A 153 67.54 60.32 -49.83
C ALA A 153 69.05 60.60 -49.70
N ALA A 154 69.54 60.92 -48.50
CA ALA A 154 70.96 61.14 -48.21
C ALA A 154 71.74 59.84 -47.90
N GLN A 155 71.07 58.68 -47.78
CA GLN A 155 71.69 57.37 -47.55
C GLN A 155 71.69 56.44 -48.78
N LEU A 156 71.29 56.95 -49.95
CA LEU A 156 71.59 56.37 -51.27
C LEU A 156 72.71 57.16 -51.94
#